data_AF-A0A1C5FCP4-F1
#
_entry.id   AF-A0A1C5FCP4-F1
#
_cell.length_a   1.000
_cell.length_b   1.000
_cell.length_c   1.000
_cell.angle_alpha   90.00
_cell.angle_beta   90.00
_cell.angle_gamma   90.00
#
_symmetry.space_group_name_H-M   'P 1'
#
loop_
_entity.id
_entity.type
_entity.pdbx_description
1 polymer ?
#
loop_
_entity_poly.entity_id
_entity_poly.type
_entity_poly.pdbx_seq_one_letter_code
_entity_poly.pdbx_strand_id
1 'polypeptide(L)' 'RMLVGGGLRLDHVDVLVAAGVDGFHIGGAARPGGWTHPVSVTAVQEWREALDT' A
#
# COMPACT_ATOMS: atom_id res chain seq x y z
N ARG A 1 10.50 -5.48 -12.86
CA ARG A 1 9.30 -5.33 -12.03
C ARG A 1 9.61 -5.82 -10.63
N MET A 2 9.78 -4.88 -9.69
CA MET A 2 10.09 -5.12 -8.29
C MET A 2 8.82 -4.91 -7.48
N LEU A 3 8.42 -5.93 -6.71
CA LEU A 3 7.28 -5.86 -5.81
C LEU A 3 7.78 -5.79 -4.37
N VAL A 4 7.40 -4.75 -3.64
CA VAL A 4 7.73 -4.59 -2.21
C VAL A 4 6.48 -4.75 -1.34
N GLY A 5 6.66 -5.22 -0.10
CA GLY A 5 5.58 -5.50 0.84
C GLY A 5 6.11 -5.80 2.23
N GLY A 6 5.19 -6.07 3.18
CA GLY A 6 5.54 -6.43 4.56
C GLY A 6 5.73 -5.21 5.46
N GLY A 7 4.65 -4.73 6.07
CA GLY A 7 4.70 -3.60 7.02
C GLY A 7 4.85 -2.22 6.37
N LEU A 8 4.62 -2.11 5.06
CA LEU A 8 4.57 -0.83 4.36
C LEU A 8 3.58 0.13 5.01
N ARG A 9 3.92 1.42 4.95
CA ARG A 9 3.05 2.54 5.32
C ARG A 9 2.97 3.53 4.15
N LEU A 10 1.95 4.39 4.15
CA LEU A 10 1.73 5.39 3.10
C LEU A 10 2.93 6.34 2.94
N ASP A 11 3.59 6.71 4.05
CA ASP A 11 4.79 7.57 4.05
C ASP A 11 6.02 6.93 3.37
N HIS A 12 5.96 5.65 3.01
CA HIS A 12 7.04 4.98 2.26
C HIS A 12 6.87 5.11 0.74
N VAL A 13 5.69 5.48 0.24
CA VAL A 13 5.38 5.39 -1.19
C VAL A 13 6.28 6.29 -2.02
N ASP A 14 6.34 7.59 -1.72
CA ASP A 14 7.11 8.56 -2.51
C ASP A 14 8.58 8.17 -2.66
N VAL A 15 9.22 7.77 -1.55
CA VAL A 15 10.65 7.40 -1.57
C VAL A 15 10.90 6.11 -2.34
N LEU A 16 9.97 5.15 -2.31
CA LEU A 16 10.09 3.89 -3.04
C LEU A 16 9.84 4.07 -4.54
N VAL A 17 8.86 4.90 -4.92
CA VAL A 17 8.62 5.29 -6.32
C VAL A 17 9.85 6.02 -6.87
N ALA A 18 10.40 6.99 -6.12
CA ALA A 18 11.62 7.69 -6.52
C ALA A 18 12.84 6.75 -6.66
N ALA A 19 12.86 5.64 -5.92
CA ALA A 19 13.88 4.59 -6.04
C ALA A 19 13.63 3.61 -7.20
N GLY A 20 12.57 3.78 -7.99
CA GLY A 20 12.25 2.94 -9.15
C GLY A 20 11.44 1.68 -8.85
N VAL A 21 10.81 1.58 -7.67
CA VAL A 21 9.88 0.49 -7.36
C VAL A 21 8.58 0.67 -8.15
N ASP A 22 8.12 -0.40 -8.79
CA ASP A 22 6.97 -0.39 -9.71
C ASP A 22 5.84 -1.34 -9.28
N GLY A 23 5.90 -1.85 -8.04
CA GLY A 23 4.88 -2.73 -7.46
C GLY A 23 4.85 -2.69 -5.94
N PHE A 24 3.64 -2.65 -5.38
CA PHE A 24 3.39 -2.61 -3.93
C PHE A 24 2.38 -3.69 -3.53
N HIS A 25 2.65 -4.39 -2.43
CA HIS A 25 1.76 -5.37 -1.82
C HIS A 25 1.36 -4.95 -0.40
N ILE A 26 0.06 -4.80 -0.18
CA ILE A 26 -0.52 -4.48 1.12
C ILE A 26 -1.44 -5.61 1.61
N GLY A 27 -1.23 -6.02 2.86
CA GLY A 27 -2.08 -6.99 3.56
C GLY A 27 -2.85 -6.31 4.69
N GLY A 28 -2.18 -6.10 5.82
CA GLY A 28 -2.76 -5.45 7.00
C GLY A 28 -3.22 -4.02 6.74
N ALA A 29 -2.50 -3.25 5.92
CA ALA A 29 -2.91 -1.89 5.59
C ALA A 29 -4.23 -1.83 4.78
N ALA A 30 -4.57 -2.88 4.04
CA ALA A 30 -5.87 -3.00 3.38
C ALA A 30 -6.99 -3.48 4.33
N ARG A 31 -6.65 -3.85 5.57
CA ARG A 31 -7.55 -4.38 6.61
C ARG A 31 -7.33 -3.65 7.94
N PRO A 32 -7.75 -2.38 8.05
CA PRO A 32 -7.57 -1.60 9.29
C PRO A 32 -8.28 -2.22 10.50
N GLY A 33 -9.35 -3.00 10.30
CA GLY A 33 -10.00 -3.77 11.36
C GLY A 33 -9.25 -5.06 11.77
N GLY A 34 -8.17 -5.43 11.08
CA GLY A 34 -7.43 -6.67 11.30
C GLY A 34 -7.87 -7.81 10.36
N TRP A 35 -7.19 -8.95 10.48
CA TRP A 35 -7.29 -10.07 9.53
C TRP A 35 -8.65 -10.77 9.49
N THR A 36 -9.45 -10.63 10.54
CA THR A 36 -10.83 -11.17 10.61
C THR A 36 -11.85 -10.26 9.91
N HIS A 37 -11.46 -9.06 9.50
CA HIS A 37 -12.31 -8.11 8.79
C HIS A 37 -12.09 -8.17 7.27
N PRO A 38 -13.10 -7.86 6.45
CA PRO A 38 -12.94 -7.76 5.01
C PRO A 38 -11.91 -6.68 4.62
N VAL A 39 -11.47 -6.74 3.37
CA VAL A 39 -10.67 -5.65 2.79
C VAL A 39 -11.50 -4.38 2.78
N SER A 40 -10.91 -3.27 3.21
CA SER A 40 -11.53 -1.94 3.15
C SER A 40 -11.30 -1.33 1.77
N VAL A 41 -12.39 -1.04 1.04
CA VAL A 41 -12.33 -0.34 -0.25
C VAL A 41 -11.70 1.04 -0.07
N THR A 42 -12.09 1.77 0.98
CA THR A 42 -11.53 3.09 1.31
C THR A 42 -10.03 3.02 1.56
N ALA A 43 -9.55 2.02 2.31
CA ALA A 43 -8.11 1.88 2.54
C ALA A 43 -7.37 1.58 1.22
N VAL A 44 -7.91 0.72 0.36
CA VAL A 44 -7.28 0.46 -0.95
C VAL A 44 -7.26 1.72 -1.83
N GLN A 45 -8.31 2.55 -1.77
CA GLN A 45 -8.35 3.84 -2.49
C GLN A 45 -7.26 4.79 -2.01
N GLU A 46 -7.10 4.97 -0.70
CA GLU A 46 -6.05 5.84 -0.13
C GLU A 46 -4.64 5.42 -0.60
N TRP A 47 -4.38 4.10 -0.64
CA TRP A 47 -3.12 3.56 -1.16
C TRP A 47 -2.95 3.76 -2.67
N ARG A 48 -4.05 3.75 -3.43
CA ARG A 48 -3.99 4.02 -4.87
C ARG A 48 -3.73 5.49 -5.14
N GLU A 49 -4.39 6.39 -4.42
CA GLU A 49 -4.22 7.83 -4.56
C GLU A 49 -2.77 8.25 -4.28
N ALA A 50 -2.12 7.65 -3.28
CA ALA A 50 -0.69 7.88 -3.00
C ALA A 50 0.26 7.44 -4.13
N LEU A 51 -0.17 6.57 -5.05
CA LEU A 51 0.62 6.16 -6.22
C LEU A 51 0.32 7.00 -7.47
N ASP A 52 -0.74 7.80 -7.43
CA ASP A 52 -1.21 8.60 -8.56
C ASP A 52 -0.72 10.06 -8.51
N THR A 53 -0.04 10.44 -7.44
CA THR A 53 0.65 11.73 -7.28
C THR A 53 2.05 11.71 -7.88
#